data_AF-A0A1I8IEK8-F1
#
_entry.id   AF-A0A1I8IEK8-F1
#
_cell.length_a   1.000
_cell.length_b   1.000
_cell.length_c   1.000
_cell.angle_alpha   90.00
_cell.angle_beta   90.00
_cell.angle_gamma   90.00
#
_symmetry.space_group_name_H-M   'P 1'
#
loop_
_entity.id
_entity.type
_entity.pdbx_description
1 polymer ?
#
loop_
_entity_poly.entity_id
_entity_poly.type
_entity_poly.pdbx_seq_one_letter_code
_entity_poly.pdbx_strand_id
1 'polypeptide(L)'
;MPIFSSSVRPKCDLTVTRYKNFSVQICQDRLATIQSLVRNDETLLVVCGIDSHFSQGSQQLFDYLLFNVNQKRAAEIERTKLEDEHFDDVVLSIRRNRVQVYLNPANYWFYLPYVACWPNLDIHCAPDALFDDQDVMEELKMKFLIQAVDGCNSVCVAYYGKESAGFSPMLVEKWPLIQAYAVDGFGVGTFFTLKHQLRDVSKDVFGLIQSVDAVAVEDLTDKPLKPFKNQFDSVFQTIDFLAGRSEPQLVLEEKSLNQLIEVIV
;
A
#
# COMPACT_ATOMS: atom_id res chain seq x y z
N MET A 1 -14.13 -13.11 -29.68
CA MET A 1 -13.76 -14.24 -28.81
C MET A 1 -13.81 -13.74 -27.38
N PRO A 2 -14.62 -14.32 -26.46
CA PRO A 2 -14.56 -13.92 -25.07
C PRO A 2 -13.51 -14.79 -24.37
N ILE A 3 -12.38 -14.21 -23.98
CA ILE A 3 -11.38 -14.90 -23.14
C ILE A 3 -11.26 -14.14 -21.83
N PHE A 4 -12.33 -14.11 -21.04
CA PHE A 4 -12.20 -13.98 -19.58
C PHE A 4 -13.26 -14.84 -18.93
N SER A 5 -12.87 -16.09 -18.66
CA SER A 5 -13.62 -17.02 -17.81
C SER A 5 -13.76 -16.42 -16.41
N SER A 6 -14.97 -16.44 -15.86
CA SER A 6 -15.32 -16.02 -14.49
C SER A 6 -14.50 -16.70 -13.37
N SER A 7 -13.59 -17.61 -13.70
CA SER A 7 -12.68 -18.30 -12.78
C SER A 7 -11.35 -17.56 -12.51
N VAL A 8 -11.01 -16.51 -13.27
CA VAL A 8 -9.69 -15.85 -13.20
C VAL A 8 -9.66 -14.65 -12.25
N ARG A 9 -10.81 -14.06 -11.90
CA ARG A 9 -10.89 -12.83 -11.09
C ARG A 9 -10.65 -13.07 -9.59
N PRO A 10 -10.26 -12.04 -8.80
CA PRO A 10 -10.26 -12.13 -7.33
C PRO A 10 -11.66 -12.50 -6.88
N LYS A 11 -11.82 -13.69 -6.31
CA LYS A 11 -13.02 -14.01 -5.55
C LYS A 11 -12.87 -13.33 -4.20
N CYS A 12 -13.95 -12.71 -3.72
CA CYS A 12 -14.05 -12.27 -2.34
C CYS A 12 -14.04 -13.53 -1.45
N ASP A 13 -12.85 -14.01 -1.12
CA ASP A 13 -12.68 -15.13 -0.21
C ASP A 13 -12.39 -14.57 1.18
N LEU A 14 -13.45 -14.50 1.99
CA LEU A 14 -13.40 -14.09 3.39
C LEU A 14 -12.77 -15.19 4.28
N THR A 15 -12.32 -16.31 3.71
CA THR A 15 -11.72 -17.40 4.49
C THR A 15 -10.26 -17.12 4.89
N VAL A 16 -10.12 -16.57 6.10
CA VAL A 16 -9.20 -16.96 7.21
C VAL A 16 -7.66 -16.92 7.04
N THR A 17 -7.05 -16.64 5.88
CA THR A 17 -5.56 -16.53 5.83
C THR A 17 -4.96 -15.35 5.05
N ARG A 18 -5.76 -14.59 4.29
CA ARG A 18 -5.26 -13.44 3.51
C ARG A 18 -5.06 -12.16 4.32
N TYR A 19 -5.55 -12.11 5.55
CA TYR A 19 -5.73 -10.87 6.32
C TYR A 19 -5.15 -10.93 7.73
N LYS A 20 -3.97 -11.55 7.93
CA LYS A 20 -3.37 -11.68 9.27
C LYS A 20 -3.43 -10.39 10.10
N ASN A 21 -3.19 -9.25 9.44
CA ASN A 21 -3.10 -7.95 10.10
C ASN A 21 -4.37 -7.09 9.97
N PHE A 22 -5.44 -7.59 9.35
CA PHE A 22 -6.65 -6.79 9.16
C PHE A 22 -7.52 -6.84 10.41
N SER A 23 -7.92 -5.66 10.86
CA SER A 23 -8.93 -5.50 11.90
C SER A 23 -9.89 -4.41 11.47
N VAL A 24 -11.20 -4.69 11.55
CA VAL A 24 -12.26 -3.71 11.26
C VAL A 24 -12.12 -2.50 12.17
N GLN A 25 -11.79 -2.71 13.44
CA GLN A 25 -11.59 -1.62 14.39
C GLN A 25 -10.44 -0.71 13.95
N ILE A 26 -9.28 -1.30 13.62
CA ILE A 26 -8.12 -0.52 13.17
C ILE A 26 -8.41 0.18 11.83
N CYS A 27 -9.11 -0.49 10.92
CA CYS A 27 -9.56 0.08 9.64
C CYS A 27 -10.34 1.38 9.86
N GLN A 28 -11.29 1.34 10.78
CA GLN A 28 -12.14 2.49 11.12
C GLN A 28 -11.38 3.56 11.90
N ASP A 29 -10.51 3.18 12.85
CA ASP A 29 -9.72 4.11 13.65
C ASP A 29 -8.71 4.89 12.78
N ARG A 30 -8.04 4.21 11.85
CA ARG A 30 -7.14 4.84 10.87
C ARG A 30 -7.90 5.84 10.00
N LEU A 31 -9.07 5.45 9.48
CA LEU A 31 -9.89 6.35 8.69
C LEU A 31 -10.34 7.57 9.52
N ALA A 32 -10.88 7.37 10.72
CA ALA A 32 -11.35 8.44 11.58
C ALA A 32 -10.23 9.43 11.93
N THR A 33 -9.02 8.91 12.15
CA THR A 33 -7.80 9.69 12.38
C THR A 33 -7.48 10.58 11.17
N ILE A 34 -7.55 10.05 9.96
CA ILE A 34 -7.38 10.83 8.72
C ILE A 34 -8.52 11.84 8.52
N GLN A 35 -9.77 11.45 8.75
CA GLN A 35 -10.94 12.33 8.66
C GLN A 35 -10.85 13.52 9.63
N SER A 36 -10.16 13.37 10.76
CA SER A 36 -9.94 14.45 11.71
C SER A 36 -9.18 15.64 11.11
N LEU A 37 -8.30 15.39 10.13
CA LEU A 37 -7.50 16.40 9.41
C LEU A 37 -8.31 17.25 8.42
N VAL A 38 -9.48 16.75 8.01
CA VAL A 38 -10.28 17.34 6.92
C VAL A 38 -11.38 18.23 7.50
N ARG A 39 -11.44 19.49 7.09
CA ARG A 39 -12.49 20.43 7.52
C ARG A 39 -13.83 20.10 6.84
N ASN A 40 -14.92 20.72 7.29
CA ASN A 40 -16.27 20.38 6.82
C ASN A 40 -16.50 20.67 5.32
N ASP A 41 -15.83 21.70 4.79
CA ASP A 41 -15.90 22.15 3.39
C ASP A 41 -14.72 21.65 2.54
N GLU A 42 -13.95 20.70 3.08
CA GLU A 42 -12.79 20.10 2.44
C GLU A 42 -13.04 18.63 2.09
N THR A 43 -12.29 18.16 1.09
CA THR A 43 -12.08 16.73 0.87
C THR A 43 -10.59 16.44 0.76
N LEU A 44 -10.13 15.32 1.31
CA LEU A 44 -8.80 14.78 1.07
C LEU A 44 -8.85 13.83 -0.11
N LEU A 45 -8.16 14.23 -1.18
CA LEU A 45 -8.08 13.47 -2.42
C LEU A 45 -6.82 12.59 -2.41
N VAL A 46 -7.02 11.29 -2.65
CA VAL A 46 -5.95 10.30 -2.79
C VAL A 46 -6.08 9.68 -4.17
N VAL A 47 -5.15 10.00 -5.08
CA VAL A 47 -5.09 9.44 -6.43
C VAL A 47 -3.87 8.55 -6.50
N CYS A 48 -4.05 7.28 -6.85
CA CYS A 48 -2.96 6.32 -6.99
C CYS A 48 -2.42 6.30 -8.43
N GLY A 49 -1.27 5.63 -8.63
CA GLY A 49 -0.75 5.35 -9.97
C GLY A 49 -0.36 6.56 -10.82
N ILE A 50 -0.39 6.33 -12.14
CA ILE A 50 0.00 7.31 -13.16
C ILE A 50 -0.86 8.58 -13.15
N ASP A 51 -2.12 8.47 -12.74
CA ASP A 51 -3.09 9.57 -12.70
C ASP A 51 -2.71 10.69 -11.74
N SER A 52 -1.80 10.41 -10.81
CA SER A 52 -1.19 11.37 -9.88
C SER A 52 0.29 11.63 -10.13
N HIS A 53 0.82 11.19 -11.28
CA HIS A 53 2.25 11.05 -11.52
C HIS A 53 2.97 10.26 -10.41
N PHE A 54 2.35 9.18 -9.92
CA PHE A 54 2.88 8.34 -8.84
C PHE A 54 3.18 9.14 -7.56
N SER A 55 2.21 9.93 -7.12
CA SER A 55 2.31 10.72 -5.89
C SER A 55 2.67 9.82 -4.69
N GLN A 56 3.86 10.05 -4.12
CA GLN A 56 4.34 9.24 -3.00
C GLN A 56 3.45 9.38 -1.77
N GLY A 57 2.89 10.57 -1.55
CA GLY A 57 2.01 10.80 -0.42
C GLY A 57 0.66 10.14 -0.57
N SER A 58 0.08 10.16 -1.78
CA SER A 58 -1.13 9.39 -2.07
C SER A 58 -0.89 7.92 -1.81
N GLN A 59 0.22 7.39 -2.31
CA GLN A 59 0.59 5.98 -2.16
C GLN A 59 0.80 5.59 -0.69
N GLN A 60 1.55 6.38 0.08
CA GLN A 60 1.78 6.13 1.50
C GLN A 60 0.48 6.16 2.31
N LEU A 61 -0.39 7.14 2.04
CA LEU A 61 -1.69 7.23 2.70
C LEU A 61 -2.60 6.05 2.33
N PHE A 62 -2.61 5.66 1.06
CA PHE A 62 -3.35 4.49 0.58
C PHE A 62 -2.87 3.20 1.26
N ASP A 63 -1.56 2.99 1.30
CA ASP A 63 -0.94 1.83 1.96
C ASP A 63 -1.20 1.82 3.46
N TYR A 64 -1.15 2.97 4.13
CA TYR A 64 -1.52 3.10 5.54
C TYR A 64 -2.99 2.73 5.77
N LEU A 65 -3.92 3.28 4.99
CA LEU A 65 -5.35 3.01 5.15
C LEU A 65 -5.69 1.53 4.88
N LEU A 66 -5.01 0.90 3.92
CA LEU A 66 -5.31 -0.46 3.47
C LEU A 66 -4.26 -1.49 3.91
N PHE A 67 -3.61 -1.29 5.06
CA PHE A 67 -2.77 -2.31 5.70
C PHE A 67 -1.65 -2.86 4.78
N ASN A 68 -1.02 -1.97 4.02
CA ASN A 68 0.01 -2.30 3.04
C ASN A 68 -0.45 -3.37 2.03
N VAL A 69 -1.74 -3.37 1.65
CA VAL A 69 -2.33 -4.36 0.74
C VAL A 69 -1.54 -4.52 -0.57
N ASN A 70 -0.89 -3.46 -1.05
CA ASN A 70 -0.09 -3.49 -2.27
C ASN A 70 1.11 -4.46 -2.18
N GLN A 71 1.57 -4.83 -0.98
CA GLN A 71 2.59 -5.88 -0.82
C GLN A 71 2.08 -7.26 -1.25
N LYS A 72 0.76 -7.46 -1.30
CA LYS A 72 0.12 -8.70 -1.76
C LYS A 72 -0.20 -8.68 -3.25
N ARG A 73 0.04 -7.56 -3.93
CA ARG A 73 -0.36 -7.35 -5.31
C ARG A 73 0.35 -8.29 -6.29
N ALA A 74 1.65 -8.54 -6.10
CA ALA A 74 2.41 -9.44 -6.97
C ALA A 74 1.80 -10.85 -7.05
N ALA A 75 1.38 -11.42 -5.92
CA ALA A 75 0.73 -12.72 -5.88
C ALA A 75 -0.66 -12.69 -6.55
N GLU A 76 -1.37 -11.57 -6.44
CA GLU A 76 -2.68 -11.41 -7.07
C GLU A 76 -2.58 -11.21 -8.59
N ILE A 77 -1.56 -10.48 -9.06
CA ILE A 77 -1.19 -10.36 -10.48
C ILE A 77 -0.86 -11.73 -11.05
N GLU A 78 -0.03 -12.52 -10.37
CA GLU A 78 0.29 -13.88 -10.82
C GLU A 78 -0.97 -14.77 -10.93
N ARG A 79 -1.88 -14.64 -9.95
CA ARG A 79 -3.12 -15.42 -9.90
C ARG A 79 -4.14 -15.01 -10.96
N THR A 80 -4.29 -13.71 -11.22
CA THR A 80 -5.31 -13.15 -12.12
C THR A 80 -4.81 -12.90 -13.54
N LYS A 81 -3.49 -12.81 -13.74
CA LYS A 81 -2.84 -12.39 -14.98
C LYS A 81 -3.28 -10.99 -15.47
N LEU A 82 -3.76 -10.16 -14.55
CA LEU A 82 -4.07 -8.75 -14.83
C LEU A 82 -2.80 -7.91 -14.79
N GLU A 83 -2.79 -6.82 -15.56
CA GLU A 83 -1.71 -5.83 -15.54
C GLU A 83 -1.68 -5.06 -14.21
N ASP A 84 -0.49 -4.62 -13.79
CA ASP A 84 -0.28 -3.93 -12.52
C ASP A 84 -1.01 -2.58 -12.48
N GLU A 85 -1.06 -1.92 -13.63
CA GLU A 85 -1.73 -0.64 -13.87
C GLU A 85 -3.22 -0.68 -13.47
N HIS A 86 -3.89 -1.83 -13.63
CA HIS A 86 -5.27 -1.98 -13.20
C HIS A 86 -5.45 -1.87 -11.68
N PHE A 87 -4.45 -2.26 -10.89
CA PHE A 87 -4.50 -2.15 -9.43
C PHE A 87 -4.17 -0.74 -8.93
N ASP A 88 -3.55 0.09 -9.76
CA ASP A 88 -3.18 1.47 -9.46
C ASP A 88 -4.29 2.49 -9.78
N ASP A 89 -5.26 2.11 -10.62
CA ASP A 89 -6.42 2.91 -11.00
C ASP A 89 -7.46 2.93 -9.86
N VAL A 90 -7.13 3.67 -8.81
CA VAL A 90 -7.94 3.87 -7.59
C VAL A 90 -7.91 5.34 -7.20
N VAL A 91 -9.08 5.89 -6.86
CA VAL A 91 -9.21 7.25 -6.36
C VAL A 91 -10.07 7.28 -5.10
N LEU A 92 -9.60 7.93 -4.05
CA LEU A 92 -10.33 8.14 -2.80
C LEU A 92 -10.66 9.61 -2.60
N SER A 93 -11.85 9.87 -2.09
CA SER A 93 -12.29 11.15 -1.55
C SER A 93 -12.70 10.96 -0.11
N ILE A 94 -11.95 11.54 0.83
CA ILE A 94 -12.18 11.40 2.26
C ILE A 94 -12.65 12.75 2.81
N ARG A 95 -13.92 12.80 3.22
CA ARG A 95 -14.51 13.93 3.94
C ARG A 95 -14.73 13.55 5.39
N ARG A 96 -15.01 14.54 6.24
CA ARG A 96 -15.17 14.36 7.69
C ARG A 96 -16.18 13.27 8.07
N ASN A 97 -17.28 13.14 7.31
CA ASN A 97 -18.36 12.19 7.61
C ASN A 97 -18.71 11.25 6.45
N ARG A 98 -17.90 11.23 5.38
CA ARG A 98 -18.20 10.45 4.15
C ARG A 98 -16.90 10.05 3.48
N VAL A 99 -16.86 8.85 2.95
CA VAL A 99 -15.74 8.37 2.12
C VAL A 99 -16.31 7.88 0.80
N GLN A 100 -15.64 8.22 -0.29
CA GLN A 100 -15.97 7.70 -1.60
C GLN A 100 -14.73 7.08 -2.21
N VAL A 101 -14.89 5.95 -2.87
CA VAL A 101 -13.82 5.25 -3.57
C VAL A 101 -14.26 4.91 -4.98
N TYR A 102 -13.42 5.24 -5.95
CA TYR A 102 -13.48 4.69 -7.29
C TYR A 102 -12.58 3.46 -7.37
N LEU A 103 -13.19 2.34 -7.78
CA LEU A 103 -12.51 1.08 -8.09
C LEU A 103 -12.90 0.70 -9.52
N ASN A 104 -11.99 0.08 -10.26
CA ASN A 104 -12.34 -0.54 -11.53
C ASN A 104 -12.74 -2.01 -11.34
N PRO A 105 -13.45 -2.61 -12.31
CA PRO A 105 -13.85 -4.02 -12.25
C PRO A 105 -12.74 -5.03 -11.94
N ALA A 106 -11.50 -4.75 -12.33
CA ALA A 106 -10.35 -5.61 -12.09
C ALA A 106 -9.89 -5.58 -10.63
N ASN A 107 -9.82 -4.39 -10.04
CA ASN A 107 -9.27 -4.20 -8.69
C ASN A 107 -10.36 -4.20 -7.59
N TYR A 108 -11.64 -4.10 -7.96
CA TYR A 108 -12.78 -4.05 -7.04
C TYR A 108 -12.70 -5.13 -5.95
N TRP A 109 -12.59 -6.39 -6.35
CA TRP A 109 -12.61 -7.52 -5.41
C TRP A 109 -11.34 -7.64 -4.57
N PHE A 110 -10.23 -7.05 -5.01
CA PHE A 110 -8.99 -7.03 -4.28
C PHE A 110 -9.03 -6.02 -3.12
N TYR A 111 -9.61 -4.84 -3.36
CA TYR A 111 -9.68 -3.77 -2.36
C TYR A 111 -10.95 -3.77 -1.52
N LEU A 112 -12.07 -4.32 -2.03
CA LEU A 112 -13.37 -4.37 -1.33
C LEU A 112 -13.25 -4.81 0.14
N PRO A 113 -12.51 -5.88 0.49
CA PRO A 113 -12.43 -6.35 1.87
C PRO A 113 -11.80 -5.34 2.85
N TYR A 114 -10.98 -4.42 2.34
CA TYR A 114 -10.30 -3.40 3.15
C TYR A 114 -11.09 -2.09 3.26
N VAL A 115 -11.95 -1.79 2.27
CA VAL A 115 -12.75 -0.56 2.27
C VAL A 115 -14.15 -0.78 2.83
N ALA A 116 -14.72 -1.98 2.72
CA ALA A 116 -16.11 -2.28 3.12
C ALA A 116 -16.40 -2.05 4.62
N CYS A 117 -15.38 -1.95 5.47
CA CYS A 117 -15.52 -1.58 6.88
C CYS A 117 -15.76 -0.08 7.13
N TRP A 118 -15.55 0.78 6.14
CA TRP A 118 -15.61 2.22 6.34
C TRP A 118 -17.04 2.74 6.52
N PRO A 119 -17.31 3.57 7.55
CA PRO A 119 -18.61 4.21 7.72
C PRO A 119 -18.87 5.22 6.61
N ASN A 120 -20.13 5.32 6.18
CA ASN A 120 -20.58 6.27 5.15
C ASN A 120 -19.76 6.19 3.86
N LEU A 121 -19.53 4.96 3.41
CA LEU A 121 -18.79 4.62 2.20
C LEU A 121 -19.71 4.61 0.96
N ASP A 122 -19.28 5.28 -0.10
CA ASP A 122 -19.78 5.07 -1.45
C ASP A 122 -18.71 4.43 -2.33
N ILE A 123 -19.04 3.31 -2.95
CA ILE A 123 -18.15 2.66 -3.92
C ILE A 123 -18.67 2.92 -5.33
N HIS A 124 -17.82 3.52 -6.15
CA HIS A 124 -18.06 3.77 -7.56
C HIS A 124 -17.24 2.76 -8.36
N CYS A 125 -17.93 1.88 -9.07
CA CYS A 125 -17.30 0.90 -9.95
C CYS A 125 -18.18 0.73 -11.18
N ALA A 126 -17.56 0.67 -12.35
CA ALA A 126 -18.28 0.35 -13.57
C ALA A 126 -18.80 -1.11 -13.52
N PRO A 127 -19.90 -1.42 -14.23
CA PRO A 127 -20.27 -2.80 -14.52
C PRO A 127 -19.15 -3.54 -15.26
N ASP A 128 -18.99 -4.83 -14.97
CA ASP A 128 -17.98 -5.69 -15.61
C ASP A 128 -18.03 -5.67 -17.15
N ALA A 129 -19.23 -5.49 -17.72
CA ALA A 129 -19.44 -5.47 -19.16
C ALA A 129 -18.80 -4.26 -19.87
N LEU A 130 -18.46 -3.21 -19.12
CA LEU A 130 -17.86 -1.99 -19.65
C LEU A 130 -16.34 -1.93 -19.40
N PHE A 131 -15.75 -2.95 -18.78
CA PHE A 131 -14.34 -2.93 -18.39
C PHE A 131 -13.37 -2.80 -19.57
N ASP A 132 -13.71 -3.40 -20.72
CA ASP A 132 -12.88 -3.36 -21.93
C ASP A 132 -13.04 -2.05 -22.72
N ASP A 133 -13.99 -1.18 -22.32
CA ASP A 133 -14.24 0.12 -22.94
C ASP A 133 -13.52 1.23 -22.16
N GLN A 134 -12.28 1.52 -22.57
CA GLN A 134 -11.42 2.47 -21.88
C GLN A 134 -12.01 3.88 -21.82
N ASP A 135 -12.66 4.34 -22.89
CA ASP A 135 -13.25 5.69 -22.94
C ASP A 135 -14.38 5.83 -21.90
N VAL A 136 -15.24 4.81 -21.79
CA VAL A 136 -16.31 4.78 -20.78
C VAL A 136 -15.75 4.68 -19.36
N MET A 137 -14.69 3.89 -19.15
CA MET A 137 -14.03 3.79 -17.84
C MET A 137 -13.44 5.14 -17.39
N GLU A 138 -12.75 5.84 -18.29
CA GLU A 138 -12.20 7.17 -18.03
C GLU A 138 -13.30 8.21 -17.76
N GLU A 139 -14.42 8.18 -18.50
CA GLU A 139 -15.56 9.06 -18.27
C GLU A 139 -16.19 8.82 -16.89
N LEU A 140 -16.34 7.56 -16.46
CA LEU A 140 -16.87 7.21 -15.14
C LEU A 140 -15.94 7.67 -14.01
N LYS A 141 -14.62 7.52 -14.17
CA LYS A 141 -13.62 8.03 -13.23
C LYS A 141 -13.66 9.55 -13.13
N MET A 142 -13.83 10.25 -14.26
CA MET A 142 -13.99 11.70 -14.25
C MET A 142 -15.28 12.14 -13.55
N LYS A 143 -16.41 11.47 -13.83
CA LYS A 143 -17.69 11.72 -13.11
C LYS A 143 -17.54 11.52 -11.60
N PHE A 144 -16.82 10.48 -11.19
CA PHE A 144 -16.47 10.26 -9.80
C PHE A 144 -15.69 11.45 -9.23
N LEU A 145 -14.62 11.90 -9.90
CA LEU A 145 -13.82 13.03 -9.43
C LEU A 145 -14.66 14.29 -9.26
N ILE A 146 -15.50 14.62 -10.25
CA ILE A 146 -16.40 15.78 -10.20
C ILE A 146 -17.32 15.69 -8.97
N GLN A 147 -17.94 14.54 -8.74
CA GLN A 147 -18.79 14.31 -7.55
C GLN A 147 -17.99 14.38 -6.24
N ALA A 148 -16.77 13.84 -6.24
CA ALA A 148 -15.89 13.80 -5.09
C ALA A 148 -15.49 15.18 -4.58
N VAL A 149 -15.33 16.16 -5.49
CA VAL A 149 -14.95 17.54 -5.16
C VAL A 149 -16.13 18.51 -5.16
N ASP A 150 -17.34 18.04 -5.48
CA ASP A 150 -18.53 18.89 -5.53
C ASP A 150 -18.90 19.44 -4.15
N GLY A 151 -19.22 20.74 -4.11
CA GLY A 151 -19.49 21.45 -2.86
C GLY A 151 -18.28 21.64 -1.94
N CYS A 152 -17.06 21.28 -2.36
CA CYS A 152 -15.82 21.57 -1.63
C CYS A 152 -15.13 22.83 -2.18
N ASN A 153 -14.84 23.79 -1.30
CA ASN A 153 -14.06 24.98 -1.66
C ASN A 153 -12.55 24.70 -1.68
N SER A 154 -12.11 23.75 -0.85
CA SER A 154 -10.71 23.36 -0.76
C SER A 154 -10.54 21.85 -0.84
N VAL A 155 -9.47 21.43 -1.52
CA VAL A 155 -9.09 20.03 -1.70
C VAL A 155 -7.72 19.83 -1.06
N CYS A 156 -7.68 18.91 -0.11
CA CYS A 156 -6.46 18.52 0.57
C CYS A 156 -5.75 17.43 -0.22
N VAL A 157 -4.42 17.50 -0.27
CA VAL A 157 -3.57 16.48 -0.89
C VAL A 157 -2.39 16.19 0.01
N ALA A 158 -1.98 14.92 0.07
CA ALA A 158 -0.70 14.53 0.64
C ALA A 158 0.36 14.60 -0.48
N TYR A 159 0.94 15.78 -0.69
CA TYR A 159 2.09 15.97 -1.56
C TYR A 159 3.44 15.67 -0.87
N TYR A 160 3.93 14.45 -0.96
CA TYR A 160 5.32 14.13 -0.61
C TYR A 160 6.20 14.24 -1.85
N GLY A 161 6.80 15.42 -2.03
CA GLY A 161 7.81 15.65 -3.06
C GLY A 161 9.22 15.28 -2.57
N LYS A 162 10.05 14.74 -3.47
CA LYS A 162 11.50 14.62 -3.26
C LYS A 162 12.23 15.97 -3.44
N GLU A 163 11.52 16.99 -3.92
CA GLU A 163 12.11 18.27 -4.27
C GLU A 163 12.25 19.17 -3.04
N SER A 164 13.39 19.86 -2.94
CA SER A 164 13.66 20.87 -1.91
C SER A 164 12.80 22.13 -2.06
N ALA A 165 12.14 22.31 -3.21
CA ALA A 165 11.14 23.33 -3.43
C ALA A 165 9.82 22.88 -2.81
N GLY A 166 9.28 23.67 -1.88
CA GLY A 166 8.04 23.34 -1.17
C GLY A 166 6.81 23.12 -2.08
N PHE A 167 5.70 22.71 -1.48
CA PHE A 167 4.44 22.44 -2.20
C PHE A 167 3.98 23.64 -3.04
N SER A 168 3.61 23.36 -4.30
CA SER A 168 2.94 24.30 -5.20
C SER A 168 1.68 23.66 -5.77
N PRO A 169 0.51 24.34 -5.72
CA PRO A 169 -0.74 23.87 -6.32
C PRO A 169 -0.61 23.46 -7.80
N MET A 170 0.28 24.13 -8.55
CA MET A 170 0.53 23.85 -9.97
C MET A 170 1.16 22.47 -10.21
N LEU A 171 1.69 21.81 -9.19
CA LEU A 171 2.22 20.45 -9.30
C LEU A 171 1.09 19.43 -9.37
N VAL A 172 0.00 19.67 -8.63
CA VAL A 172 -1.22 18.86 -8.69
C VAL A 172 -2.00 19.14 -9.97
N GLU A 173 -2.00 20.39 -10.45
CA GLU A 173 -2.62 20.75 -11.75
C GLU A 173 -2.01 19.96 -12.93
N LYS A 174 -0.77 19.47 -12.79
CA LYS A 174 -0.11 18.65 -13.82
C LYS A 174 -0.52 17.19 -13.80
N TRP A 175 -1.18 16.71 -12.74
CA TRP A 175 -1.61 15.31 -12.66
C TRP A 175 -2.57 14.99 -13.82
N PRO A 176 -2.38 13.87 -14.56
CA PRO A 176 -3.21 13.56 -15.73
C PRO A 176 -4.71 13.61 -15.44
N LEU A 177 -5.14 13.05 -14.31
CA LEU A 177 -6.55 13.06 -13.91
C LEU A 177 -7.06 14.48 -13.61
N ILE A 178 -6.22 15.34 -13.02
CA ILE A 178 -6.57 16.73 -12.74
C ILE A 178 -6.58 17.57 -14.02
N GLN A 179 -5.69 17.30 -14.98
CA GLN A 179 -5.72 17.95 -16.29
C GLN A 179 -6.99 17.62 -17.05
N ALA A 180 -7.45 16.37 -16.98
CA ALA A 180 -8.68 15.94 -17.63
C ALA A 180 -9.93 16.65 -17.05
N TYR A 181 -9.89 17.09 -15.79
CA TYR A 181 -10.97 17.91 -15.19
C TYR A 181 -11.19 19.24 -15.91
N ALA A 182 -10.15 19.82 -16.51
CA ALA A 182 -10.23 21.10 -17.20
C ALA A 182 -10.74 20.98 -18.65
N VAL A 183 -10.86 19.76 -19.19
CA VAL A 183 -11.30 19.53 -20.57
C VAL A 183 -12.81 19.71 -20.68
N ASP A 184 -13.26 20.59 -21.59
CA ASP A 184 -14.69 20.82 -21.82
C ASP A 184 -15.37 19.58 -22.45
N GLY A 185 -16.60 19.28 -22.03
CA GLY A 185 -17.35 18.09 -22.44
C GLY A 185 -16.96 16.77 -21.74
N PHE A 186 -15.78 16.70 -21.12
CA PHE A 186 -15.33 15.54 -20.33
C PHE A 186 -15.28 15.86 -18.82
N GLY A 187 -14.74 17.03 -18.48
CA GLY A 187 -14.65 17.59 -17.15
C GLY A 187 -15.59 18.79 -16.94
N VAL A 188 -15.14 19.78 -16.19
CA VAL A 188 -15.89 21.01 -15.85
C VAL A 188 -15.55 22.18 -16.80
N GLY A 189 -14.50 22.06 -17.61
CA GLY A 189 -14.09 23.10 -18.56
C GLY A 189 -13.35 24.29 -17.90
N THR A 190 -12.84 24.11 -16.68
CA THR A 190 -12.01 25.09 -15.97
C THR A 190 -10.87 24.41 -15.22
N PHE A 191 -9.74 25.09 -15.08
CA PHE A 191 -8.59 24.57 -14.33
C PHE A 191 -9.00 24.25 -12.90
N PHE A 192 -8.43 23.16 -12.36
CA PHE A 192 -8.83 22.65 -11.07
C PHE A 192 -8.51 23.64 -9.95
N THR A 193 -7.30 24.22 -9.99
CA THR A 193 -6.82 25.25 -9.05
C THR A 193 -7.49 26.61 -9.18
N LEU A 194 -8.24 26.88 -10.26
CA LEU A 194 -9.09 28.08 -10.34
C LEU A 194 -10.42 27.89 -9.59
N LYS A 195 -10.93 26.66 -9.55
CA LYS A 195 -12.20 26.33 -8.88
C LYS A 195 -12.02 25.92 -7.42
N HIS A 196 -10.94 25.22 -7.09
CA HIS A 196 -10.69 24.67 -5.76
C HIS A 196 -9.35 25.13 -5.21
N GLN A 197 -9.32 25.55 -3.94
CA GLN A 197 -8.08 25.86 -3.25
C GLN A 197 -7.36 24.59 -2.81
N LEU A 198 -6.11 24.40 -3.21
CA LEU A 198 -5.31 23.25 -2.77
C LEU A 198 -4.63 23.48 -1.43
N ARG A 199 -4.74 22.50 -0.52
CA ARG A 199 -4.07 22.49 0.78
C ARG A 199 -3.19 21.25 0.90
N ASP A 200 -1.92 21.45 1.20
CA ASP A 200 -1.00 20.36 1.52
C ASP A 200 -1.20 19.90 2.96
N VAL A 201 -1.43 18.60 3.16
CA VAL A 201 -1.56 17.93 4.46
C VAL A 201 -0.47 16.89 4.71
N SER A 202 0.58 16.87 3.89
CA SER A 202 1.62 15.83 3.96
C SER A 202 2.29 15.72 5.30
N LYS A 203 2.59 16.85 5.95
CA LYS A 203 3.23 16.84 7.28
C LYS A 203 2.34 16.22 8.34
N ASP A 204 1.04 16.54 8.31
CA ASP A 204 0.06 16.02 9.26
C ASP A 204 -0.14 14.52 9.02
N VAL A 205 -0.33 14.12 7.76
CA VAL A 205 -0.43 12.72 7.34
C VAL A 205 0.83 11.94 7.75
N PHE A 206 2.03 12.53 7.61
CA PHE A 206 3.28 11.87 7.98
C PHE A 206 3.33 11.56 9.47
N GLY A 207 2.99 12.54 10.31
CA GLY A 207 2.97 12.36 11.75
C GLY A 207 2.02 11.24 12.17
N LEU A 208 0.88 11.11 11.48
CA LEU A 208 -0.10 10.05 11.74
C LEU A 208 0.37 8.68 11.27
N ILE A 209 0.93 8.58 10.05
CA ILE A 209 1.44 7.31 9.51
C ILE A 209 2.63 6.79 10.34
N GLN A 210 3.44 7.70 10.91
CA GLN A 210 4.54 7.33 11.80
C GLN A 210 4.08 6.87 13.19
N SER A 211 2.80 7.04 13.55
CA SER A 211 2.29 6.54 14.81
C SER A 211 2.29 5.01 14.84
N VAL A 212 2.69 4.43 15.97
CA VAL A 212 2.75 2.97 16.15
C VAL A 212 1.36 2.47 16.53
N ASP A 213 0.70 1.80 15.61
CA ASP A 213 -0.52 1.05 15.87
C ASP A 213 -0.27 -0.47 15.92
N ALA A 214 -1.30 -1.25 16.24
CA ALA A 214 -1.15 -2.70 16.41
C ALA A 214 -0.67 -3.41 15.13
N VAL A 215 -1.01 -2.89 13.95
CA VAL A 215 -0.56 -3.43 12.66
C VAL A 215 0.92 -3.14 12.46
N ALA A 216 1.39 -1.93 12.80
CA ALA A 216 2.80 -1.59 12.75
C ALA A 216 3.63 -2.50 13.68
N VAL A 217 3.11 -2.81 14.88
CA VAL A 217 3.75 -3.74 15.82
C VAL A 217 3.80 -5.16 15.25
N GLU A 218 2.72 -5.64 14.64
CA GLU A 218 2.68 -6.96 14.01
C GLU A 218 3.65 -7.05 12.83
N ASP A 219 3.66 -6.03 11.96
CA ASP A 219 4.60 -5.92 10.83
C ASP A 219 6.07 -5.93 11.30
N LEU A 220 6.39 -5.19 12.38
CA LEU A 220 7.72 -5.19 12.99
C LEU A 220 8.09 -6.55 13.62
N THR A 221 7.11 -7.30 14.12
CA THR A 221 7.35 -8.61 14.72
C THR A 221 7.60 -9.67 13.64
N ASP A 222 6.76 -9.68 12.60
CA ASP A 222 6.79 -10.72 11.58
C ASP A 222 7.86 -10.50 10.50
N LYS A 223 8.09 -9.25 10.07
CA LYS A 223 8.97 -8.95 8.93
C LYS A 223 10.46 -8.86 9.31
N PRO A 224 10.89 -7.98 10.23
CA PRO A 224 12.31 -7.92 10.60
C PRO A 224 12.67 -8.80 11.79
N LEU A 225 11.86 -8.83 12.86
CA LEU A 225 12.29 -9.43 14.14
C LEU A 225 12.40 -10.95 14.07
N LYS A 226 11.43 -11.63 13.42
CA LYS A 226 11.46 -13.08 13.28
C LYS A 226 12.64 -13.58 12.42
N PRO A 227 12.91 -13.05 11.22
CA PRO A 227 14.12 -13.42 10.47
C PRO A 227 15.42 -13.04 11.20
N PHE A 228 15.46 -11.89 11.87
CA PHE A 228 16.62 -11.47 12.65
C PHE A 228 16.93 -12.47 13.76
N LYS A 229 15.92 -12.90 14.53
CA LYS A 229 16.08 -13.95 15.54
C LYS A 229 16.61 -15.24 14.92
N ASN A 230 16.02 -15.70 13.81
CA ASN A 230 16.46 -16.93 13.15
C ASN A 230 17.92 -16.85 12.68
N GLN A 231 18.36 -15.68 12.18
CA GLN A 231 19.76 -15.45 11.82
C GLN A 231 20.66 -15.49 13.05
N PHE A 232 20.25 -14.84 14.14
CA PHE A 232 20.98 -14.84 15.40
C PHE A 232 21.12 -16.25 16.00
N ASP A 233 20.04 -17.02 16.04
CA ASP A 233 20.03 -18.40 16.51
C ASP A 233 20.96 -19.28 15.66
N SER A 234 20.97 -19.10 14.34
CA SER A 234 21.88 -19.80 13.42
C SER A 234 23.36 -19.46 13.66
N VAL A 235 23.66 -18.18 13.93
CA VAL A 235 25.02 -17.74 14.28
C VAL A 235 25.47 -18.38 15.59
N PHE A 236 24.63 -18.37 16.63
CA PHE A 236 24.95 -19.01 17.90
C PHE A 236 25.15 -20.52 17.76
N GLN A 237 24.30 -21.22 17.02
CA GLN A 237 24.48 -22.65 16.73
C GLN A 237 25.81 -22.94 16.01
N THR A 238 26.22 -22.05 15.09
CA THR A 238 27.50 -22.18 14.39
C THR A 238 28.69 -21.97 15.34
N ILE A 239 28.61 -20.99 16.23
CA ILE A 239 29.64 -20.73 17.25
C ILE A 239 29.75 -21.92 18.20
N ASP A 240 28.63 -22.43 18.71
CA ASP A 240 28.61 -23.59 19.62
C ASP A 240 29.20 -24.83 18.94
N PHE A 241 28.86 -25.07 17.68
CA PHE A 241 29.43 -26.14 16.88
C PHE A 241 30.96 -26.03 16.72
N LEU A 242 31.47 -24.82 16.48
CA LEU A 242 32.92 -24.57 16.36
C LEU A 242 33.64 -24.64 17.71
N ALA A 243 33.03 -24.13 18.78
CA ALA A 243 33.56 -24.22 20.13
C ALA A 243 33.64 -25.68 20.61
N GLY A 244 32.63 -26.50 20.28
CA GLY A 244 32.63 -27.94 20.53
C GLY A 244 33.69 -28.74 19.74
N ARG A 245 34.33 -28.14 18.72
CA ARG A 245 35.50 -28.71 18.03
C ARG A 245 36.84 -28.33 18.69
N SER A 246 36.83 -27.52 19.74
CA SER A 246 38.05 -27.02 20.38
C SER A 246 38.66 -27.94 21.45
N GLU A 247 38.20 -29.19 21.56
CA GLU A 247 39.02 -30.24 22.17
C GLU A 247 39.80 -30.97 21.06
N PRO A 248 41.05 -30.58 20.75
CA PRO A 248 41.96 -31.54 20.17
C PRO A 248 42.14 -32.63 21.22
N GLN A 249 41.68 -33.84 20.92
CA GLN A 249 42.23 -35.03 21.56
C GLN A 249 43.72 -35.05 21.25
N LEU A 250 44.51 -34.41 22.12
CA LEU A 250 45.92 -34.68 22.29
C LEU A 250 46.01 -36.09 22.86
N VAL A 251 45.80 -37.09 21.98
CA VAL A 251 46.35 -38.42 22.19
C VAL A 251 47.85 -38.24 22.05
N LEU A 252 48.50 -37.87 23.15
CA LEU A 252 49.91 -38.15 23.34
C LEU A 252 50.03 -39.67 23.27
N GLU A 253 50.37 -40.20 22.09
CA GLU A 253 50.88 -41.55 21.98
C GLU A 253 52.21 -41.61 22.75
N GLU A 254 52.13 -41.92 24.05
CA GLU A 254 53.25 -42.48 24.83
C GLU A 254 53.59 -43.91 24.35
N LYS A 255 53.82 -44.06 23.04
CA LYS A 255 54.28 -45.32 22.43
C LYS A 255 55.40 -45.06 21.44
N SER A 256 56.45 -44.35 21.87
CA SER A 256 57.72 -44.33 21.12
C SER A 256 58.98 -44.09 21.97
N LEU A 257 58.95 -44.27 23.30
CA LEU A 257 60.16 -44.13 24.14
C LEU A 257 60.71 -45.44 24.70
N ASN A 258 59.90 -46.50 24.79
CA ASN A 258 60.39 -47.84 25.17
C ASN A 258 60.82 -48.72 23.99
N GLN A 259 60.65 -48.27 22.74
CA GLN A 259 61.17 -48.96 21.54
C GLN A 259 62.49 -48.36 21.02
N LEU A 260 63.01 -47.29 21.65
CA LEU A 260 64.28 -46.66 21.29
C LEU A 260 65.44 -46.99 22.26
N ILE A 261 65.21 -47.84 23.26
CA ILE A 261 66.26 -48.30 24.21
C ILE A 261 66.76 -49.72 23.89
N GLU A 262 66.11 -50.49 23.00
CA GLU A 262 66.60 -51.83 22.58
C GLU A 262 67.49 -51.83 21.33
N VAL A 263 67.94 -50.67 20.83
CA VAL A 263 68.86 -50.57 19.67
C VAL A 263 70.24 -49.99 20.06
N ILE A 264 70.50 -49.75 21.35
CA ILE A 264 71.86 -49.44 21.84
C ILE A 264 72.15 -50.27 23.11
N VAL A 265 72.36 -51.57 22.90
CA VAL A 265 73.36 -52.39 23.61
C VAL A 265 74.24 -53.04 22.55
#